data_AF-A0A8T4ECP5-F1
#
_entry.id   AF-A0A8T4ECP5-F1
#
_cell.length_a   1.000
_cell.length_b   1.000
_cell.length_c   1.000
_cell.angle_alpha   90.00
_cell.angle_beta   90.00
_cell.angle_gamma   90.00
#
_symmetry.space_group_name_H-M   'P 1'
#
loop_
_entity.id
_entity.type
_entity.pdbx_description
1 polymer ?
#
loop_
_entity_poly.entity_id
_entity_poly.type
_entity_poly.pdbx_seq_one_letter_code
_entity_poly.pdbx_strand_id
1 'polypeptide(L)'
;MNEDELNNLRQLIESMQSGLVELFDQLRELRERLNLTSNLSDDKSPSINPLFSEIVKATSKSESITEPDTSDTSIISRISDEDTKENPTSSPGSMAQDAFPTQDDELPPSGDTTAATAKVARVLDPIARELRTGEASADIILEYLQAAKDYLIDDDERKKIVAGDMDIVLNFLKARGKRAIRKEERDNILKRIRRWKAHLVSYSGSPAEKA
;
A
#
# COMPACT_ATOMS: atom_id res chain seq x y z
N MET A 1 -34.94 9.73 19.64
CA MET A 1 -34.54 8.33 19.81
C MET A 1 -35.75 7.61 20.32
N ASN A 2 -36.22 6.63 19.56
CA ASN A 2 -37.41 5.86 19.91
C ASN A 2 -37.03 4.78 20.95
N GLU A 3 -37.98 4.40 21.81
CA GLU A 3 -37.78 3.35 22.83
C GLU A 3 -37.25 2.04 22.21
N ASP A 4 -37.73 1.72 20.99
CA ASP A 4 -37.31 0.55 20.22
C ASP A 4 -35.84 0.63 19.77
N GLU A 5 -35.37 1.82 19.38
CA GLU A 5 -33.96 2.04 19.03
C GLU A 5 -33.06 1.89 20.26
N LEU A 6 -33.52 2.37 21.42
CA LEU A 6 -32.81 2.25 22.69
C LEU A 6 -32.72 0.79 23.14
N ASN A 7 -33.78 0.01 22.93
CA ASN A 7 -33.82 -1.41 23.27
C ASN A 7 -32.92 -2.23 22.33
N ASN A 8 -32.95 -1.96 21.02
CA ASN A 8 -32.05 -2.58 20.05
C ASN A 8 -30.57 -2.28 20.37
N LEU A 9 -30.26 -1.05 20.77
CA LEU A 9 -28.91 -0.68 21.18
C LEU A 9 -28.48 -1.45 22.44
N ARG A 10 -29.37 -1.61 23.42
CA ARG A 10 -29.09 -2.39 24.64
C ARG A 10 -28.84 -3.87 24.33
N GLN A 11 -29.67 -4.48 23.48
CA GLN A 11 -29.48 -5.87 23.05
C GLN A 11 -28.17 -6.06 22.28
N LEU A 12 -27.82 -5.10 21.40
CA LEU A 12 -26.54 -5.12 20.69
C LEU A 12 -25.37 -5.07 21.67
N ILE A 13 -25.41 -4.15 22.64
CA ILE A 13 -24.37 -4.03 23.67
C ILE A 13 -24.25 -5.34 24.47
N GLU A 14 -25.36 -5.94 24.87
CA GLU A 14 -25.37 -7.21 25.62
C GLU A 14 -24.80 -8.37 24.79
N SER A 15 -25.11 -8.43 23.49
CA SER A 15 -24.53 -9.41 22.56
C SER A 15 -23.02 -9.22 22.38
N MET A 16 -22.55 -7.98 22.32
CA MET A 16 -21.12 -7.67 22.21
C MET A 16 -20.38 -8.00 23.49
N GLN A 17 -20.97 -7.69 24.66
CA GLN A 17 -20.38 -7.98 25.95
C GLN A 17 -20.26 -9.48 26.21
N SER A 18 -21.30 -10.26 25.90
CA SER A 18 -21.24 -11.72 26.00
C SER A 18 -20.19 -12.33 25.05
N GLY A 19 -20.13 -11.86 23.79
CA GLY A 19 -19.11 -12.31 22.84
C GLY A 19 -17.68 -11.97 23.27
N LEU A 20 -17.45 -10.80 23.88
CA LEU A 20 -16.14 -10.40 24.39
C LEU A 20 -15.70 -11.26 25.58
N VAL A 21 -16.62 -11.63 26.47
CA VAL A 21 -16.34 -12.53 27.60
C VAL A 21 -15.95 -13.91 27.08
N GLU A 22 -16.68 -14.46 26.10
CA GLU A 22 -16.35 -15.75 25.49
C GLU A 22 -14.96 -15.75 24.83
N LEU A 23 -14.62 -14.71 24.08
CA LEU A 23 -13.29 -14.56 23.48
C LEU A 23 -12.18 -14.47 24.54
N PHE A 24 -12.45 -13.77 25.64
CA PHE A 24 -11.50 -13.65 26.74
C PHE A 24 -11.26 -15.01 27.42
N ASP A 25 -12.31 -15.79 27.62
CA ASP A 25 -12.22 -17.15 28.16
C ASP A 25 -11.43 -18.07 27.22
N GLN A 26 -11.67 -18.00 25.91
CA GLN A 26 -10.91 -18.76 24.91
C GLN A 26 -9.41 -18.39 24.90
N LEU A 27 -9.08 -17.10 24.97
CA LEU A 27 -7.70 -16.64 25.04
C LEU A 27 -7.01 -17.06 26.34
N ARG A 28 -7.75 -17.02 27.45
CA ARG A 28 -7.25 -17.49 28.74
C ARG A 28 -6.99 -19.00 28.70
N GLU A 29 -7.92 -19.80 28.17
CA GLU A 29 -7.75 -21.23 28.00
C GLU A 29 -6.54 -21.56 27.11
N LEU A 30 -6.38 -20.85 25.99
CA LEU A 30 -5.23 -21.03 25.10
C LEU A 30 -3.91 -20.71 25.81
N ARG A 31 -3.88 -19.64 26.60
CA ARG A 31 -2.70 -19.26 27.40
C ARG A 31 -2.39 -20.31 28.47
N GLU A 32 -3.41 -20.84 29.16
CA GLU A 32 -3.23 -21.92 30.13
C GLU A 32 -2.69 -23.18 29.45
N ARG A 33 -3.21 -23.56 28.27
CA ARG A 33 -2.69 -24.69 27.48
C ARG A 33 -1.25 -24.50 27.03
N LEU A 34 -0.87 -23.29 26.60
CA LEU A 34 0.51 -22.97 26.21
C LEU A 34 1.47 -22.95 27.42
N ASN A 35 1.01 -22.46 28.57
CA ASN A 35 1.80 -22.51 29.80
C ASN A 35 1.95 -23.95 30.31
N LEU A 36 0.94 -24.80 30.13
CA LEU A 36 1.01 -26.23 30.44
C LEU A 36 1.99 -26.98 29.52
N THR A 37 2.02 -26.68 28.22
CA THR A 37 3.02 -27.27 27.31
C THR A 37 4.44 -26.77 27.60
N SER A 38 4.58 -25.53 28.08
CA SER A 38 5.86 -24.97 28.53
C SER A 38 6.37 -25.67 29.80
N ASN A 39 5.51 -26.00 30.76
CA ASN A 39 5.89 -26.67 32.01
C ASN A 39 6.04 -28.20 31.88
N LEU A 40 5.61 -28.80 30.77
CA LEU A 40 5.82 -30.23 30.46
C LEU A 40 7.12 -30.51 29.70
N SER A 41 7.89 -29.47 29.33
CA SER A 41 9.09 -29.60 28.48
C SER A 41 10.41 -29.24 29.20
N ASP A 42 10.50 -29.47 30.51
CA ASP A 42 11.72 -29.19 31.28
C ASP A 42 12.84 -30.25 31.14
N ASP A 43 12.76 -31.14 30.14
CA ASP A 43 13.85 -32.11 29.85
C ASP A 43 14.30 -32.16 28.38
N LYS A 44 13.86 -31.22 27.55
CA LYS A 44 14.48 -31.05 26.22
C LYS A 44 14.31 -29.62 25.75
N SER A 45 15.40 -28.87 25.78
CA SER A 45 15.51 -27.51 25.25
C SER A 45 14.67 -27.37 23.98
N PRO A 46 13.70 -26.44 23.91
CA PRO A 46 12.97 -26.22 22.68
C PRO A 46 13.98 -25.76 21.64
N SER A 47 14.15 -26.59 20.60
CA SER A 47 14.82 -26.23 19.36
C SER A 47 14.01 -25.10 18.72
N ILE A 48 14.32 -23.87 19.14
CA ILE A 48 13.99 -22.67 18.40
C ILE A 48 14.88 -22.74 17.17
N ASN A 49 14.36 -23.27 16.07
CA ASN A 49 15.03 -23.15 14.78
C ASN A 49 15.16 -21.66 14.44
N PRO A 50 16.38 -21.09 14.42
CA PRO A 50 16.54 -19.73 13.95
C PRO A 50 16.23 -19.73 12.45
N LEU A 51 15.14 -19.06 12.05
CA LEU A 51 14.73 -18.87 10.65
C LEU A 51 15.73 -18.04 9.82
N PHE A 52 16.84 -17.62 10.42
CA PHE A 52 17.93 -16.90 9.76
C PHE A 52 19.26 -17.56 10.13
N SER A 53 19.65 -18.57 9.36
CA SER A 53 21.01 -19.08 9.37
C SER A 53 21.96 -18.00 8.84
N GLU A 54 22.90 -17.61 9.70
CA GLU A 54 24.03 -16.74 9.43
C GLU A 54 24.81 -17.22 8.18
N ILE A 55 24.84 -16.39 7.13
CA ILE A 55 25.71 -16.61 5.97
C ILE A 55 27.14 -16.31 6.42
N VAL A 56 27.89 -17.36 6.73
CA VAL A 56 29.33 -17.31 6.98
C VAL A 56 30.01 -16.73 5.73
N LYS A 57 30.70 -15.60 5.93
CA LYS A 57 31.63 -15.00 4.95
C LYS A 57 32.71 -16.02 4.59
N ALA A 58 32.72 -16.49 3.35
CA ALA A 58 33.88 -17.15 2.77
C ALA A 58 34.89 -16.09 2.33
N THR A 59 35.85 -15.83 3.20
CA THR A 59 37.09 -15.10 2.90
C THR A 59 37.87 -15.86 1.82
N SER A 60 38.08 -15.26 0.66
CA SER A 60 39.25 -15.55 -0.18
C SER A 60 40.12 -14.30 -0.19
N LYS A 61 41.39 -14.51 0.18
CA LYS A 61 42.43 -13.53 0.48
C LYS A 61 43.45 -13.53 -0.68
N SER A 62 44.12 -12.38 -0.84
CA SER A 62 45.33 -12.11 -1.65
C SER A 62 45.02 -11.63 -3.08
N GLU A 63 45.53 -10.51 -3.61
CA GLU A 63 46.75 -9.71 -3.38
C GLU A 63 46.41 -8.19 -3.55
N SER A 64 46.75 -7.27 -2.64
CA SER A 64 48.00 -6.49 -2.56
C SER A 64 48.49 -5.88 -3.89
N ILE A 65 48.41 -4.55 -4.05
CA ILE A 65 49.49 -3.60 -4.48
C ILE A 65 48.89 -2.22 -4.88
N THR A 66 49.20 -1.22 -4.03
CA THR A 66 49.72 0.12 -4.38
C THR A 66 48.77 1.26 -4.80
N GLU A 67 48.61 2.23 -3.89
CA GLU A 67 48.39 3.66 -4.20
C GLU A 67 49.64 4.27 -4.87
N PRO A 68 49.48 5.35 -5.66
CA PRO A 68 49.93 6.61 -5.07
C PRO A 68 49.05 7.83 -5.36
N ASP A 69 49.19 8.75 -4.41
CA ASP A 69 48.76 10.14 -4.31
C ASP A 69 49.39 11.08 -5.38
N THR A 70 48.87 12.31 -5.41
CA THR A 70 49.44 13.60 -5.88
C THR A 70 48.92 14.27 -7.17
N SER A 71 48.24 15.40 -6.92
CA SER A 71 48.49 16.75 -7.47
C SER A 71 47.84 17.26 -8.78
N ASP A 72 46.93 18.20 -8.55
CA ASP A 72 46.96 19.61 -8.99
C ASP A 72 46.43 20.07 -10.37
N THR A 73 45.85 21.27 -10.30
CA THR A 73 45.71 22.33 -11.34
C THR A 73 44.52 22.17 -12.32
N SER A 74 43.64 23.13 -12.62
CA SER A 74 43.30 24.48 -12.14
C SER A 74 42.11 25.02 -12.97
N ILE A 75 41.22 25.79 -12.31
CA ILE A 75 40.71 27.13 -12.68
C ILE A 75 40.07 27.36 -14.08
N ILE A 76 38.83 27.88 -14.09
CA ILE A 76 38.30 29.13 -14.71
C ILE A 76 36.75 29.00 -14.68
N SER A 77 35.99 29.61 -13.76
CA SER A 77 35.61 31.02 -13.56
C SER A 77 34.73 31.65 -14.66
N ARG A 78 33.55 32.13 -14.22
CA ARG A 78 32.82 33.35 -14.67
C ARG A 78 32.02 33.25 -15.98
N ILE A 79 30.88 33.92 -16.21
CA ILE A 79 29.97 34.88 -15.55
C ILE A 79 28.72 34.91 -16.48
N SER A 80 27.51 35.13 -15.96
CA SER A 80 26.59 36.19 -16.44
C SER A 80 25.22 36.11 -15.77
N ASP A 81 24.93 37.19 -15.05
CA ASP A 81 23.65 37.65 -14.50
C ASP A 81 22.73 38.24 -15.59
N GLU A 82 21.55 38.70 -15.11
CA GLU A 82 20.53 39.58 -15.72
C GLU A 82 19.43 38.89 -16.56
N ASP A 83 18.16 39.28 -16.49
CA ASP A 83 17.38 40.12 -15.57
C ASP A 83 15.88 40.02 -15.99
N THR A 84 14.97 40.42 -15.09
CA THR A 84 13.71 41.15 -15.38
C THR A 84 12.57 40.51 -16.22
N LYS A 85 11.50 40.18 -15.47
CA LYS A 85 10.06 40.54 -15.60
C LYS A 85 9.18 40.17 -16.82
N GLU A 86 7.88 40.12 -16.48
CA GLU A 86 6.69 40.43 -17.28
C GLU A 86 5.88 39.27 -17.90
N ASN A 87 4.83 38.89 -17.16
CA ASN A 87 3.52 38.51 -17.67
C ASN A 87 2.91 39.73 -18.41
N PRO A 88 2.11 39.60 -19.50
CA PRO A 88 0.73 39.15 -19.34
C PRO A 88 0.04 38.49 -20.58
N THR A 89 -1.21 38.03 -20.36
CA THR A 89 -2.36 38.11 -21.30
C THR A 89 -2.68 36.93 -22.26
N SER A 90 -3.82 36.30 -21.94
CA SER A 90 -4.92 35.80 -22.82
C SER A 90 -4.87 34.43 -23.53
N SER A 91 -5.69 33.50 -22.99
CA SER A 91 -6.79 32.68 -23.59
C SER A 91 -7.00 32.62 -25.12
N PRO A 92 -7.76 31.63 -25.69
CA PRO A 92 -8.68 30.65 -25.07
C PRO A 92 -8.62 29.20 -25.64
N GLY A 93 -9.22 28.22 -24.93
CA GLY A 93 -9.43 26.86 -25.45
C GLY A 93 -10.53 26.12 -24.68
N SER A 94 -11.71 26.10 -25.29
CA SER A 94 -13.00 25.59 -24.80
C SER A 94 -13.13 24.07 -24.94
N MET A 95 -13.67 23.37 -23.92
CA MET A 95 -14.60 22.22 -24.01
C MET A 95 -15.29 22.09 -22.62
N ALA A 96 -16.52 22.58 -22.44
CA ALA A 96 -17.77 21.81 -22.58
C ALA A 96 -17.73 20.50 -21.77
N GLN A 97 -18.25 20.55 -20.53
CA GLN A 97 -19.49 19.88 -20.12
C GLN A 97 -19.42 18.35 -20.23
N ASP A 98 -19.37 17.68 -19.07
CA ASP A 98 -20.34 16.61 -18.88
C ASP A 98 -20.76 16.48 -17.41
N ALA A 99 -22.07 16.31 -17.26
CA ALA A 99 -22.80 16.30 -16.03
C ALA A 99 -22.48 15.05 -15.21
N PHE A 100 -22.34 15.21 -13.90
CA PHE A 100 -22.39 14.09 -12.96
C PHE A 100 -23.85 13.72 -12.74
N PRO A 101 -24.31 12.50 -13.08
CA PRO A 101 -25.44 11.92 -12.39
C PRO A 101 -24.95 11.38 -11.05
N THR A 102 -25.37 12.04 -9.97
CA THR A 102 -25.49 11.38 -8.67
C THR A 102 -26.61 10.35 -8.82
N GLN A 103 -26.26 9.10 -9.09
CA GLN A 103 -27.16 7.97 -8.94
C GLN A 103 -26.48 6.90 -8.08
N ASP A 104 -27.14 6.62 -6.96
CA ASP A 104 -27.07 5.35 -6.27
C ASP A 104 -27.37 4.25 -7.29
N ASP A 105 -26.33 3.55 -7.75
CA ASP A 105 -26.49 2.36 -8.59
C ASP A 105 -25.89 1.16 -7.85
N GLU A 106 -26.79 0.52 -7.10
CA GLU A 106 -26.74 -0.90 -6.76
C GLU A 106 -26.79 -1.70 -8.07
N LEU A 107 -25.61 -1.95 -8.66
CA LEU A 107 -25.47 -2.81 -9.83
C LEU A 107 -25.72 -4.28 -9.44
N PRO A 108 -26.46 -5.06 -10.26
CA PRO A 108 -26.84 -6.43 -9.95
C PRO A 108 -25.61 -7.36 -9.90
N PRO A 109 -25.63 -8.41 -9.05
CA PRO A 109 -24.47 -9.28 -8.83
C PRO A 109 -24.29 -10.26 -10.01
N SER A 110 -23.51 -9.84 -11.01
CA SER A 110 -22.79 -10.80 -11.86
C SER A 110 -21.72 -11.46 -10.99
N GLY A 111 -21.82 -12.78 -10.75
CA GLY A 111 -21.01 -13.49 -9.76
C GLY A 111 -19.48 -13.39 -9.92
N ASP A 112 -19.00 -13.04 -11.11
CA ASP A 112 -17.56 -12.87 -11.39
C ASP A 112 -17.04 -11.47 -11.01
N THR A 113 -17.87 -10.42 -11.12
CA THR A 113 -17.45 -9.05 -10.79
C THR A 113 -17.28 -8.87 -9.29
N THR A 114 -18.06 -9.60 -8.48
CA THR A 114 -17.95 -9.57 -7.01
C THR A 114 -16.63 -10.19 -6.54
N ALA A 115 -16.20 -11.31 -7.14
CA ALA A 115 -14.93 -11.95 -6.80
C ALA A 115 -13.73 -11.08 -7.15
N ALA A 116 -13.73 -10.48 -8.35
CA ALA A 116 -12.65 -9.58 -8.76
C ALA A 116 -12.63 -8.28 -7.94
N THR A 117 -13.80 -7.73 -7.62
CA THR A 117 -13.92 -6.57 -6.72
C THR A 117 -13.37 -6.90 -5.33
N ALA A 118 -13.69 -8.07 -4.78
CA ALA A 118 -13.17 -8.53 -3.51
C ALA A 118 -11.64 -8.71 -3.55
N LYS A 119 -11.08 -9.27 -4.63
CA LYS A 119 -9.62 -9.42 -4.83
C LYS A 119 -8.92 -8.05 -4.83
N VAL A 120 -9.41 -7.11 -5.63
CA VAL A 120 -8.84 -5.76 -5.75
C VAL A 120 -8.96 -4.99 -4.43
N ALA A 121 -10.11 -5.07 -3.75
CA ALA A 121 -10.32 -4.47 -2.45
C ALA A 121 -9.37 -5.03 -1.39
N ARG A 122 -9.25 -6.36 -1.28
CA ARG A 122 -8.37 -7.04 -0.32
C ARG A 122 -6.91 -6.59 -0.41
N VAL A 123 -6.45 -6.25 -1.61
CA VAL A 123 -5.06 -5.86 -1.86
C VAL A 123 -4.86 -4.35 -1.66
N LEU A 124 -5.76 -3.51 -2.18
CA LEU A 124 -5.58 -2.06 -2.18
C LEU A 124 -6.16 -1.36 -0.93
N ASP A 125 -7.11 -1.97 -0.20
CA ASP A 125 -7.65 -1.39 1.04
C ASP A 125 -6.67 -1.31 2.20
N PRO A 126 -5.83 -2.33 2.46
CA PRO A 126 -4.79 -2.22 3.48
C PRO A 126 -3.89 -1.01 3.22
N ILE A 127 -3.44 -0.84 1.98
CA ILE A 127 -2.60 0.31 1.56
C ILE A 127 -3.34 1.63 1.75
N ALA A 128 -4.62 1.69 1.35
CA ALA A 128 -5.43 2.88 1.54
C ALA A 128 -5.66 3.21 3.03
N ARG A 129 -5.74 2.21 3.91
CA ARG A 129 -5.85 2.41 5.35
C ARG A 129 -4.56 2.97 5.92
N GLU A 130 -3.41 2.40 5.57
CA GLU A 130 -2.09 2.91 6.03
C GLU A 130 -1.83 4.35 5.55
N LEU A 131 -2.26 4.69 4.34
CA LEU A 131 -2.17 6.07 3.83
C LEU A 131 -3.09 7.05 4.56
N ARG A 132 -4.22 6.58 5.13
CA ARG A 132 -5.13 7.43 5.92
C ARG A 132 -4.61 7.66 7.33
N THR A 133 -4.08 6.62 7.98
CA THR A 133 -3.46 6.75 9.31
C THR A 133 -2.20 7.61 9.22
N GLY A 134 -1.45 7.46 8.12
CA GLY A 134 -0.28 8.28 7.86
C GLY A 134 0.92 7.95 8.74
N GLU A 135 0.86 6.80 9.42
CA GLU A 135 1.87 6.28 10.33
C GLU A 135 3.00 5.57 9.57
N ALA A 136 2.67 4.96 8.42
CA ALA A 136 3.63 4.26 7.59
C ALA A 136 4.56 5.22 6.83
N SER A 137 5.85 4.88 6.80
CA SER A 137 6.86 5.55 5.98
C SER A 137 6.71 5.19 4.49
N ALA A 138 7.27 6.01 3.60
CA ALA A 138 7.08 5.83 2.17
C ALA A 138 7.71 4.55 1.61
N ASP A 139 8.76 4.02 2.24
CA ASP A 139 9.38 2.73 1.91
C ASP A 139 8.46 1.54 2.21
N ILE A 140 7.74 1.57 3.34
CA ILE A 140 6.75 0.54 3.69
C ILE A 140 5.59 0.56 2.67
N ILE A 141 5.07 1.75 2.35
CA ILE A 141 4.01 1.88 1.34
C ILE A 141 4.50 1.44 -0.04
N LEU A 142 5.76 1.71 -0.39
CA LEU A 142 6.37 1.24 -1.63
C LEU A 142 6.36 -0.28 -1.72
N GLU A 143 6.78 -0.97 -0.67
CA GLU A 143 6.82 -2.42 -0.64
C GLU A 143 5.43 -3.02 -0.83
N TYR A 144 4.43 -2.53 -0.10
CA TYR A 144 3.06 -3.01 -0.25
C TYR A 144 2.48 -2.70 -1.63
N LEU A 145 2.76 -1.52 -2.19
CA LEU A 145 2.27 -1.16 -3.52
C LEU A 145 2.95 -1.97 -4.63
N GLN A 146 4.23 -2.30 -4.47
CA GLN A 146 4.96 -3.17 -5.39
C GLN A 146 4.34 -4.56 -5.39
N ALA A 147 4.14 -5.16 -4.22
CA ALA A 147 3.48 -6.45 -4.10
C ALA A 147 2.04 -6.44 -4.67
N ALA A 148 1.31 -5.34 -4.47
CA ALA A 148 -0.01 -5.16 -5.05
C ALA A 148 0.01 -5.11 -6.58
N LYS A 149 0.98 -4.40 -7.16
CA LYS A 149 1.17 -4.30 -8.61
C LYS A 149 1.43 -5.70 -9.19
N ASP A 150 2.39 -6.42 -8.62
CA ASP A 150 2.81 -7.75 -9.11
C ASP A 150 1.70 -8.81 -9.02
N TYR A 151 0.72 -8.61 -8.13
CA TYR A 151 -0.41 -9.53 -7.94
C TYR A 151 -1.69 -9.16 -8.72
N LEU A 152 -1.90 -7.88 -9.02
CA LEU A 152 -3.12 -7.38 -9.67
C LEU A 152 -2.96 -7.16 -11.18
N ILE A 153 -1.74 -6.80 -11.60
CA ILE A 153 -1.41 -6.49 -12.98
C ILE A 153 -0.83 -7.75 -13.63
N ASP A 154 -1.64 -8.38 -14.46
CA ASP A 154 -1.20 -9.44 -15.38
C ASP A 154 -0.82 -8.80 -16.74
N ASP A 155 -0.33 -9.60 -17.70
CA ASP A 155 0.05 -9.14 -19.06
C ASP A 155 -1.13 -8.61 -19.94
N ASP A 156 -2.31 -8.37 -19.36
CA ASP A 156 -3.48 -7.81 -20.05
C ASP A 156 -3.23 -6.35 -20.43
N GLU A 157 -3.37 -6.02 -21.71
CA GLU A 157 -3.17 -4.68 -22.24
C GLU A 157 -4.07 -3.63 -21.58
N ARG A 158 -5.27 -4.03 -21.16
CA ARG A 158 -6.24 -3.15 -20.51
C ARG A 158 -5.75 -2.66 -19.16
N LYS A 159 -4.89 -3.44 -18.48
CA LYS A 159 -4.30 -3.10 -17.18
C LYS A 159 -3.03 -2.25 -17.30
N LYS A 160 -2.45 -2.07 -18.50
CA LYS A 160 -1.20 -1.30 -18.71
C LYS A 160 -1.29 0.16 -18.24
N ILE A 161 -2.47 0.79 -18.37
CA ILE A 161 -2.69 2.17 -17.93
C ILE A 161 -2.57 2.27 -16.40
N VAL A 162 -3.21 1.34 -15.67
CA VAL A 162 -3.13 1.26 -14.21
C VAL A 162 -1.71 0.92 -13.77
N ALA A 163 -1.05 -0.01 -14.47
CA ALA A 163 0.33 -0.38 -14.20
C ALA A 163 1.29 0.83 -14.31
N GLY A 164 1.16 1.63 -15.37
CA GLY A 164 1.95 2.85 -15.56
C GLY A 164 1.69 3.90 -14.48
N ASP A 165 0.43 4.09 -14.06
CA ASP A 165 0.12 5.03 -12.99
C ASP A 165 0.61 4.53 -11.61
N MET A 166 0.59 3.22 -11.37
CA MET A 166 1.22 2.59 -10.20
C MET A 166 2.74 2.81 -10.22
N ASP A 167 3.39 2.72 -11.38
CA ASP A 167 4.83 2.99 -11.52
C ASP A 167 5.20 4.44 -11.21
N ILE A 168 4.36 5.41 -11.57
CA ILE A 168 4.56 6.81 -11.20
C ILE A 168 4.56 6.95 -9.68
N VAL A 169 3.60 6.30 -8.99
CA VAL A 169 3.52 6.33 -7.53
C VAL A 169 4.69 5.57 -6.89
N LEU A 170 5.09 4.42 -7.44
CA LEU A 170 6.26 3.66 -6.97
C LEU A 170 7.55 4.47 -7.09
N ASN A 171 7.76 5.16 -8.22
CA ASN A 171 8.91 6.04 -8.41
C ASN A 171 8.89 7.23 -7.43
N PHE A 172 7.72 7.82 -7.20
CA PHE A 172 7.55 8.88 -6.19
C PHE A 172 7.93 8.38 -4.79
N LEU A 173 7.41 7.23 -4.37
CA LEU A 173 7.70 6.64 -3.07
C LEU A 173 9.19 6.25 -2.95
N LYS A 174 9.79 5.77 -4.04
CA LYS A 174 11.22 5.40 -4.10
C LYS A 174 12.12 6.62 -3.91
N ALA A 175 11.78 7.73 -4.57
CA ALA A 175 12.48 9.01 -4.40
C ALA A 175 12.33 9.58 -2.98
N ARG A 176 11.22 9.26 -2.30
CA ARG A 176 10.94 9.69 -0.93
C ARG A 176 11.72 8.90 0.11
N GLY A 177 11.91 7.60 -0.11
CA GLY A 177 12.63 6.69 0.78
C GLY A 177 11.95 6.57 2.15
N LYS A 178 12.70 6.81 3.23
CA LYS A 178 12.20 6.66 4.61
C LYS A 178 11.42 7.87 5.14
N ARG A 179 11.24 8.92 4.33
CA ARG A 179 10.55 10.14 4.76
C ARG A 179 9.05 9.91 4.85
N ALA A 180 8.41 10.60 5.79
CA ALA A 180 6.95 10.64 5.88
C ALA A 180 6.33 11.26 4.62
N ILE A 181 5.16 10.76 4.24
CA ILE A 181 4.35 11.28 3.14
C ILE A 181 3.49 12.43 3.68
N ARG A 182 3.51 13.59 3.02
CA ARG A 182 2.70 14.75 3.43
C ARG A 182 1.21 14.45 3.18
N LYS A 183 0.32 15.10 3.92
CA LYS A 183 -1.12 14.83 3.87
C LYS A 183 -1.69 14.96 2.44
N GLU A 184 -1.24 15.96 1.71
CA GLU A 184 -1.67 16.32 0.36
C GLU A 184 -1.23 15.27 -0.67
N GLU A 185 -0.03 14.72 -0.48
CA GLU A 185 0.52 13.64 -1.28
C GLU A 185 -0.22 12.33 -0.99
N ARG A 186 -0.50 12.05 0.29
CA ARG A 186 -1.33 10.90 0.69
C ARG A 186 -2.71 10.97 0.06
N ASP A 187 -3.36 12.13 0.10
CA ASP A 187 -4.67 12.33 -0.50
C ASP A 187 -4.65 12.15 -2.03
N ASN A 188 -3.57 12.55 -2.70
CA ASN A 188 -3.38 12.30 -4.12
C ASN A 188 -3.28 10.80 -4.42
N ILE A 189 -2.43 10.08 -3.68
CA ILE A 189 -2.26 8.63 -3.82
C ILE A 189 -3.58 7.91 -3.52
N LEU A 190 -4.32 8.31 -2.49
CA LEU A 190 -5.64 7.76 -2.17
C LEU A 190 -6.66 7.97 -3.31
N LYS A 191 -6.66 9.13 -3.96
CA LYS A 191 -7.51 9.38 -5.14
C LYS A 191 -7.13 8.46 -6.31
N ARG A 192 -5.83 8.24 -6.54
CA ARG A 192 -5.34 7.30 -7.56
C ARG A 192 -5.74 5.87 -7.24
N ILE A 193 -5.57 5.41 -6.00
CA ILE A 193 -6.01 4.07 -5.57
C ILE A 193 -7.50 3.85 -5.84
N ARG A 194 -8.36 4.83 -5.55
CA ARG A 194 -9.80 4.72 -5.88
C ARG A 194 -10.04 4.59 -7.38
N ARG A 195 -9.32 5.37 -8.18
CA ARG A 195 -9.38 5.28 -9.65
C ARG A 195 -8.93 3.90 -10.14
N TRP A 196 -7.80 3.39 -9.64
CA TRP A 196 -7.30 2.06 -10.00
C TRP A 196 -8.30 0.96 -9.65
N LYS A 197 -8.92 1.03 -8.46
CA LYS A 197 -9.97 0.09 -8.08
C LYS A 197 -11.10 0.06 -9.11
N ALA A 198 -11.61 1.22 -9.50
CA ALA A 198 -12.68 1.31 -10.50
C ALA A 198 -12.24 0.68 -11.83
N HIS A 199 -11.06 1.05 -12.34
CA HIS A 199 -10.57 0.49 -13.60
C HIS A 199 -10.32 -1.02 -13.55
N LEU A 200 -9.68 -1.52 -12.50
CA LEU A 200 -9.39 -2.94 -12.35
C LEU A 200 -10.67 -3.78 -12.23
N VAL A 201 -11.70 -3.27 -11.56
CA VAL A 201 -13.02 -3.90 -11.50
C VAL A 201 -13.70 -3.89 -12.87
N SER A 202 -13.68 -2.77 -13.59
CA SER A 202 -14.27 -2.67 -14.93
C SER A 202 -13.64 -3.65 -15.93
N TYR A 203 -12.32 -3.86 -15.87
CA TYR A 203 -11.64 -4.80 -16.78
C TYR A 203 -11.95 -6.26 -16.45
N SER A 204 -12.26 -6.58 -15.20
CA SER A 204 -12.64 -7.94 -14.79
C SER A 204 -14.07 -8.34 -15.17
N GLY A 205 -14.96 -7.36 -15.39
CA GLY A 205 -16.33 -7.60 -15.83
C GLY A 205 -16.54 -7.59 -17.35
N SER A 206 -15.53 -7.17 -18.11
CA SER A 206 -15.60 -7.12 -19.58
C SER A 206 -14.83 -8.31 -20.15
N PRO A 207 -15.51 -9.35 -20.70
CA PRO A 207 -14.81 -10.49 -21.28
C PRO A 207 -13.91 -10.00 -22.40
N ALA A 208 -12.66 -10.45 -22.40
CA ALA A 208 -11.74 -10.22 -23.52
C ALA A 208 -12.39 -10.80 -24.78
N GLU A 209 -12.82 -9.93 -25.70
CA GLU A 209 -13.19 -10.33 -27.05
C GLU A 209 -11.94 -10.97 -27.66
N LYS A 210 -11.95 -12.30 -27.79
CA LYS A 210 -10.89 -13.06 -28.43
C LYS A 210 -10.89 -12.69 -29.90
N ALA A 211 -9.86 -11.98 -30.34
CA ALA A 211 -9.48 -11.88 -31.75
C ALA A 211 -8.73 -13.15 -32.18
#